data_AF-A0A970AGI6-F1
#
_entry.id   AF-A0A970AGI6-F1
#
_cell.length_a   1.000
_cell.length_b   1.000
_cell.length_c   1.000
_cell.angle_alpha   90.00
_cell.angle_beta   90.00
_cell.angle_gamma   90.00
#
_symmetry.space_group_name_H-M   'P 1'
#
loop_
_entity.id
_entity.type
_entity.pdbx_description
1 polymer ?
#
loop_
_entity_poly.entity_id
_entity_poly.type
_entity_poly.pdbx_seq_one_letter_code
_entity_poly.pdbx_strand_id
1 'polypeptide(L)'
;MYTYRPVTERMQRMRERIRDRVVVFTAERALILTEAYKKYEKVDPMIKRPLTFKELCEKMTVFVEDDEIIVGGKGPHLFSCPAYLEWRASDWILEPLDKGEWTLREDGLFHNHDEEPVRLAISPEDYQALKSVVGYWQNNRVGSVADAWQPDHHEELKRLLVSSYVEGGMGLCSLPAGHLVAGYKKIITVGYKAIRDQAQAWLDEHYGNLMGEDVRKYLFYKSIVITCDAAMTLVRRYSECCAAKAAQTTDPKRKAELEKMAEGLANLVENPARNFWEAVQGIMM
;
A
#
# COMPACT_ATOMS: atom_id res chain seq x y z
N MET A 1 -27.80 -5.65 31.97
CA MET A 1 -27.29 -6.69 31.04
C MET A 1 -27.37 -6.09 29.65
N TYR A 2 -26.26 -5.95 28.92
CA TYR A 2 -26.29 -5.39 27.57
C TYR A 2 -26.82 -6.45 26.60
N THR A 3 -27.86 -6.13 25.84
CA THR A 3 -28.41 -7.02 24.80
C THR A 3 -27.75 -6.68 23.47
N TYR A 4 -26.93 -7.59 22.95
CA TYR A 4 -26.34 -7.44 21.63
C TYR A 4 -27.41 -7.43 20.54
N ARG A 5 -27.28 -6.51 19.58
CA ARG A 5 -28.09 -6.51 18.37
C ARG A 5 -27.51 -7.51 17.37
N PRO A 6 -28.34 -8.16 16.54
CA PRO A 6 -27.85 -8.96 15.44
C PRO A 6 -27.05 -8.08 14.47
N VAL A 7 -26.03 -8.67 13.83
CA VAL A 7 -25.32 -8.03 12.71
C VAL A 7 -26.28 -7.90 11.52
N THR A 8 -26.00 -6.95 10.63
CA THR A 8 -26.76 -6.83 9.38
C THR A 8 -26.41 -7.96 8.41
N GLU A 9 -27.30 -8.27 7.47
CA GLU A 9 -27.05 -9.24 6.39
C GLU A 9 -25.76 -8.93 5.59
N ARG A 10 -25.48 -7.65 5.32
CA ARG A 10 -24.23 -7.20 4.70
C ARG A 10 -23.02 -7.61 5.53
N MET A 11 -23.04 -7.32 6.82
CA MET A 11 -21.94 -7.66 7.73
C MET A 11 -21.74 -9.18 7.83
N GLN A 12 -22.82 -9.95 7.79
CA GLN A 12 -22.74 -11.41 7.78
C GLN A 12 -22.07 -11.92 6.50
N ARG A 13 -22.50 -11.48 5.32
CA ARG A 13 -21.86 -11.85 4.04
C ARG A 13 -20.38 -11.47 4.00
N MET A 14 -20.03 -10.25 4.43
CA MET A 14 -18.63 -9.82 4.48
C MET A 14 -17.80 -10.68 5.45
N ARG A 15 -18.36 -11.05 6.61
CA ARG A 15 -17.69 -11.93 7.57
C ARG A 15 -17.42 -13.32 6.98
N GLU A 16 -18.39 -13.89 6.27
CA GLU A 16 -18.25 -15.20 5.61
C GLU A 16 -17.14 -15.15 4.56
N ARG A 17 -17.12 -14.09 3.72
CA ARG A 17 -16.02 -13.85 2.75
C ARG A 17 -14.64 -13.78 3.42
N ILE A 18 -14.54 -13.14 4.58
CA ILE A 18 -13.27 -13.02 5.32
C ILE A 18 -12.86 -14.35 5.95
N ARG A 19 -13.80 -15.12 6.51
CA ARG A 19 -13.49 -16.42 7.14
C ARG A 19 -12.93 -17.40 6.12
N ASP A 20 -13.52 -17.41 4.94
CA ASP A 20 -13.21 -18.38 3.89
C ASP A 20 -12.17 -17.83 2.88
N ARG A 21 -11.51 -16.71 3.22
CA ARG A 21 -10.59 -15.99 2.33
C ARG A 21 -9.34 -16.80 1.97
N VAL A 22 -8.92 -16.63 0.73
CA VAL A 22 -7.58 -16.90 0.22
C VAL A 22 -6.94 -15.55 -0.09
N VAL A 23 -5.76 -15.30 0.47
CA VAL A 23 -5.02 -14.06 0.22
C VAL A 23 -4.22 -14.23 -1.07
N VAL A 24 -4.39 -13.32 -2.03
CA VAL A 24 -3.81 -13.45 -3.37
C VAL A 24 -2.61 -12.52 -3.49
N PHE A 25 -1.43 -13.10 -3.71
CA PHE A 25 -0.19 -12.34 -3.93
C PHE A 25 -0.19 -11.73 -5.33
N THR A 26 0.23 -10.47 -5.45
CA THR A 26 0.13 -9.71 -6.71
C THR A 26 1.42 -8.97 -7.04
N ALA A 27 1.77 -8.96 -8.33
CA ALA A 27 2.98 -8.33 -8.85
C ALA A 27 2.80 -6.84 -9.19
N GLU A 28 1.57 -6.37 -9.36
CA GLU A 28 1.24 -5.01 -9.83
C GLU A 28 2.07 -3.92 -9.14
N ARG A 29 2.04 -3.89 -7.79
CA ARG A 29 2.81 -2.92 -7.01
C ARG A 29 4.31 -3.02 -7.30
N ALA A 30 4.85 -4.23 -7.32
CA ALA A 30 6.28 -4.45 -7.54
C ALA A 30 6.72 -3.99 -8.93
N LEU A 31 5.91 -4.21 -9.97
CA LEU A 31 6.19 -3.73 -11.32
C LEU A 31 6.22 -2.20 -11.36
N ILE A 32 5.16 -1.55 -10.85
CA ILE A 32 5.04 -0.08 -10.82
C ILE A 32 6.23 0.53 -10.07
N LEU A 33 6.58 -0.02 -8.91
CA LEU A 33 7.70 0.45 -8.11
C LEU A 33 9.04 0.23 -8.82
N THR A 34 9.23 -0.92 -9.47
CA THR A 34 10.48 -1.20 -10.20
C THR A 34 10.71 -0.18 -11.30
N GLU A 35 9.68 0.13 -12.08
CA GLU A 35 9.75 1.17 -13.12
C GLU A 35 10.06 2.54 -12.53
N ALA A 36 9.35 2.93 -11.46
CA ALA A 36 9.55 4.22 -10.80
C ALA A 36 10.96 4.35 -10.20
N TYR A 37 11.50 3.30 -9.58
CA TYR A 37 12.85 3.34 -9.00
C TYR A 37 13.93 3.46 -10.06
N LYS A 38 13.78 2.77 -11.20
CA LYS A 38 14.67 2.93 -12.35
C LYS A 38 14.57 4.35 -12.92
N LYS A 39 13.36 4.89 -13.08
CA LYS A 39 13.11 6.26 -13.57
C LYS A 39 13.74 7.32 -12.66
N TYR A 40 13.66 7.14 -11.36
CA TYR A 40 14.12 8.11 -10.36
C TYR A 40 15.46 7.74 -9.72
N GLU A 41 16.27 6.87 -10.32
CA GLU A 41 17.47 6.29 -9.73
C GLU A 41 18.42 7.33 -9.11
N LYS A 42 18.61 8.46 -9.80
CA LYS A 42 19.52 9.55 -9.40
C LYS A 42 18.88 10.62 -8.52
N VAL A 43 17.60 10.45 -8.16
CA VAL A 43 16.87 11.40 -7.32
C VAL A 43 17.15 11.09 -5.85
N ASP A 44 17.30 12.15 -5.04
CA ASP A 44 17.47 12.04 -3.59
C ASP A 44 16.37 11.16 -2.97
N PRO A 45 16.69 10.24 -2.05
CA PRO A 45 15.71 9.34 -1.43
C PRO A 45 14.47 10.03 -0.85
N MET A 46 14.61 11.24 -0.30
CA MET A 46 13.52 12.02 0.28
C MET A 46 12.49 12.45 -0.76
N ILE A 47 12.88 12.55 -2.04
CA ILE A 47 11.99 12.88 -3.16
C ILE A 47 11.63 11.64 -3.97
N LYS A 48 12.57 10.71 -4.17
CA LYS A 48 12.36 9.45 -4.87
C LYS A 48 11.18 8.66 -4.28
N ARG A 49 11.09 8.56 -2.95
CA ARG A 49 10.02 7.79 -2.27
C ARG A 49 8.62 8.39 -2.54
N PRO A 50 8.38 9.70 -2.33
CA PRO A 50 7.12 10.35 -2.73
C PRO A 50 6.81 10.22 -4.22
N LEU A 51 7.79 10.39 -5.12
CA LEU A 51 7.56 10.26 -6.56
C LEU A 51 7.13 8.83 -6.92
N THR A 52 7.76 7.82 -6.33
CA THR A 52 7.34 6.44 -6.52
C THR A 52 5.96 6.16 -5.92
N PHE A 53 5.64 6.74 -4.75
CA PHE A 53 4.30 6.64 -4.19
C PHE A 53 3.25 7.28 -5.11
N LYS A 54 3.57 8.43 -5.73
CA LYS A 54 2.72 9.06 -6.74
C LYS A 54 2.47 8.16 -7.94
N GLU A 55 3.51 7.54 -8.51
CA GLU A 55 3.36 6.56 -9.60
C GLU A 55 2.45 5.40 -9.20
N LEU A 56 2.57 4.91 -7.95
CA LEU A 56 1.70 3.87 -7.42
C LEU A 56 0.25 4.34 -7.35
N CYS A 57 -0.02 5.49 -6.73
CA CYS A 57 -1.36 6.06 -6.61
C CYS A 57 -2.01 6.35 -7.98
N GLU A 58 -1.22 6.69 -8.99
CA GLU A 58 -1.69 6.95 -10.36
C GLU A 58 -2.03 5.67 -11.14
N LYS A 59 -1.31 4.57 -10.88
CA LYS A 59 -1.36 3.35 -11.71
C LYS A 59 -2.05 2.16 -11.08
N MET A 60 -2.00 2.00 -9.75
CA MET A 60 -2.52 0.80 -9.07
C MET A 60 -3.98 0.57 -9.40
N THR A 61 -4.42 -0.67 -9.49
CA THR A 61 -5.83 -0.98 -9.71
C THR A 61 -6.67 -0.49 -8.54
N VAL A 62 -7.78 0.17 -8.85
CA VAL A 62 -8.81 0.58 -7.87
C VAL A 62 -10.10 -0.13 -8.22
N PHE A 63 -10.78 -0.67 -7.22
CA PHE A 63 -12.04 -1.38 -7.39
C PHE A 63 -12.94 -1.14 -6.18
N VAL A 64 -14.22 -1.46 -6.34
CA VAL A 64 -15.22 -1.37 -5.28
C VAL A 64 -15.98 -2.70 -5.28
N GLU A 65 -16.02 -3.39 -4.14
CA GLU A 65 -16.75 -4.63 -3.96
C GLU A 65 -18.26 -4.41 -3.81
N ASP A 66 -19.04 -5.47 -3.95
CA ASP A 66 -20.51 -5.37 -3.94
C ASP A 66 -21.06 -4.93 -2.59
N ASP A 67 -20.44 -5.39 -1.50
CA ASP A 67 -20.87 -5.09 -0.13
C ASP A 67 -20.09 -3.95 0.53
N GLU A 68 -19.08 -3.37 -0.14
CA GLU A 68 -18.24 -2.32 0.43
C GLU A 68 -19.00 -1.01 0.63
N ILE A 69 -18.83 -0.44 1.83
CA ILE A 69 -19.23 0.94 2.15
C ILE A 69 -18.04 1.80 2.55
N ILE A 70 -16.86 1.20 2.72
CA ILE A 70 -15.57 1.86 2.92
C ILE A 70 -14.61 1.20 1.95
N VAL A 71 -13.94 1.99 1.12
CA VAL A 71 -13.05 1.52 0.05
C VAL A 71 -11.59 1.86 0.38
N GLY A 72 -10.65 1.24 -0.33
CA GLY A 72 -9.20 1.41 -0.08
C GLY A 72 -8.43 0.10 -0.21
N GLY A 73 -8.72 -0.67 -1.25
CA GLY A 73 -8.00 -1.91 -1.56
C GLY A 73 -6.52 -1.69 -1.82
N LYS A 74 -5.71 -2.72 -1.53
CA LYS A 74 -4.25 -2.71 -1.65
C LYS A 74 -3.71 -3.24 -2.99
N GLY A 75 -4.59 -3.65 -3.89
CA GLY A 75 -4.25 -4.26 -5.17
C GLY A 75 -5.52 -4.61 -5.94
N PRO A 76 -5.44 -5.46 -6.97
CA PRO A 76 -6.54 -5.70 -7.90
C PRO A 76 -7.70 -6.56 -7.36
N HIS A 77 -7.59 -7.11 -6.14
CA HIS A 77 -8.56 -8.05 -5.55
C HIS A 77 -8.83 -7.74 -4.07
N LEU A 78 -10.00 -8.16 -3.54
CA LEU A 78 -10.41 -7.92 -2.14
C LEU A 78 -9.38 -8.38 -1.09
N PHE A 79 -8.67 -9.46 -1.36
CA PHE A 79 -7.65 -10.00 -0.46
C PHE A 79 -6.26 -9.96 -1.07
N SER A 80 -5.96 -8.93 -1.87
CA SER A 80 -4.64 -8.74 -2.45
C SER A 80 -3.55 -8.52 -1.39
N CYS A 81 -2.46 -9.26 -1.56
CA CYS A 81 -1.19 -9.05 -0.88
C CYS A 81 -0.17 -8.57 -1.92
N PRO A 82 0.05 -7.25 -2.06
CA PRO A 82 1.01 -6.74 -3.03
C PRO A 82 2.44 -7.05 -2.57
N ALA A 83 3.34 -7.32 -3.52
CA ALA A 83 4.75 -7.57 -3.23
C ALA A 83 5.52 -6.29 -2.86
N TYR A 84 6.40 -6.40 -1.85
CA TYR A 84 7.25 -5.31 -1.32
C TYR A 84 8.73 -5.60 -1.54
N LEU A 85 9.12 -5.76 -2.80
CA LEU A 85 10.48 -6.14 -3.19
C LEU A 85 11.55 -5.15 -2.71
N GLU A 86 11.19 -3.88 -2.51
CA GLU A 86 12.11 -2.86 -2.02
C GLU A 86 12.54 -3.04 -0.56
N TRP A 87 11.85 -3.90 0.20
CA TRP A 87 12.17 -4.22 1.59
C TRP A 87 12.78 -5.62 1.70
N ARG A 88 12.03 -6.60 1.20
CA ARG A 88 12.42 -8.01 1.17
C ARG A 88 11.99 -8.54 -0.17
N ALA A 89 12.92 -9.05 -0.96
CA ALA A 89 12.76 -9.49 -2.36
C ALA A 89 11.74 -10.63 -2.57
N SER A 90 10.87 -10.89 -1.58
CA SER A 90 9.77 -11.86 -1.59
C SER A 90 10.24 -13.30 -1.82
N ASP A 91 11.47 -13.58 -1.37
CA ASP A 91 12.10 -14.89 -1.24
C ASP A 91 11.16 -15.93 -0.62
N TRP A 92 10.49 -15.57 0.47
CA TRP A 92 9.57 -16.46 1.20
C TRP A 92 8.33 -16.93 0.40
N ILE A 93 8.00 -16.28 -0.72
CA ILE A 93 6.97 -16.74 -1.67
C ILE A 93 7.62 -17.41 -2.88
N LEU A 94 8.64 -16.76 -3.46
CA LEU A 94 9.24 -17.22 -4.70
C LEU A 94 10.01 -18.54 -4.54
N GLU A 95 10.69 -18.75 -3.41
CA GLU A 95 11.48 -19.96 -3.18
C GLU A 95 10.62 -21.23 -3.07
N PRO A 96 9.53 -21.30 -2.29
CA PRO A 96 8.62 -22.45 -2.31
C PRO A 96 8.05 -22.74 -3.69
N LEU A 97 7.71 -21.71 -4.48
CA LEU A 97 7.25 -21.87 -5.85
C LEU A 97 8.33 -22.44 -6.77
N ASP A 98 9.56 -21.93 -6.68
CA ASP A 98 10.72 -22.42 -7.43
C ASP A 98 11.04 -23.89 -7.10
N LYS A 99 10.81 -24.31 -5.85
CA LYS A 99 10.98 -25.70 -5.39
C LYS A 99 9.79 -26.61 -5.73
N GLY A 100 8.70 -26.06 -6.26
CA GLY A 100 7.49 -26.82 -6.57
C GLY A 100 6.68 -27.25 -5.34
N GLU A 101 6.83 -26.54 -4.22
CA GLU A 101 6.10 -26.83 -2.97
C GLU A 101 4.63 -26.38 -3.04
N TRP A 102 4.34 -25.37 -3.86
CA TRP A 102 2.97 -24.87 -4.08
C TRP A 102 2.27 -25.60 -5.22
N THR A 103 0.98 -25.85 -5.05
CA THR A 103 0.19 -26.66 -6.00
C THR A 103 -0.69 -25.77 -6.87
N LEU A 104 -0.60 -25.93 -8.19
CA LEU A 104 -1.55 -25.31 -9.13
C LEU A 104 -2.90 -26.02 -9.02
N ARG A 105 -3.95 -25.28 -8.66
CA ARG A 105 -5.31 -25.83 -8.50
C ARG A 105 -6.20 -25.50 -9.70
N GLU A 106 -7.42 -26.04 -9.71
CA GLU A 106 -8.40 -25.87 -10.79
C GLU A 106 -8.83 -24.40 -11.01
N ASP A 107 -8.67 -23.55 -9.99
CA ASP A 107 -8.91 -22.11 -10.09
C ASP A 107 -7.80 -21.34 -10.84
N GLY A 108 -6.77 -22.05 -11.32
CA GLY A 108 -5.68 -21.49 -12.10
C GLY A 108 -4.61 -20.78 -11.26
N LEU A 109 -4.64 -20.90 -9.93
CA LEU A 109 -3.66 -20.29 -9.03
C LEU A 109 -2.76 -21.35 -8.40
N PHE A 110 -1.51 -20.99 -8.11
CA PHE A 110 -0.67 -21.76 -7.19
C PHE A 110 -1.11 -21.46 -5.77
N HIS A 111 -1.34 -22.49 -4.96
CA HIS A 111 -1.69 -22.37 -3.55
C HIS A 111 -0.62 -22.98 -2.67
N ASN A 112 -0.42 -22.40 -1.49
CA ASN A 112 0.39 -23.01 -0.44
C ASN A 112 -0.27 -24.28 0.14
N HIS A 113 0.47 -24.95 1.03
CA HIS A 113 0.01 -26.15 1.71
C HIS A 113 -1.29 -25.91 2.51
N ASP A 114 -2.20 -26.88 2.49
CA ASP A 114 -3.50 -26.77 3.17
C ASP A 114 -3.38 -26.74 4.69
N GLU A 115 -2.28 -27.23 5.26
CA GLU A 115 -2.02 -27.17 6.70
C GLU A 115 -1.58 -25.77 7.18
N GLU A 116 -1.25 -24.85 6.26
CA GLU A 116 -0.84 -23.50 6.61
C GLU A 116 -2.01 -22.70 7.20
N PRO A 117 -1.81 -21.98 8.33
CA PRO A 117 -2.88 -21.22 8.97
C PRO A 117 -3.39 -20.06 8.11
N VAL A 118 -2.58 -19.60 7.15
CA VAL A 118 -2.93 -18.55 6.20
C VAL A 118 -2.92 -19.15 4.79
N ARG A 119 -4.10 -19.23 4.17
CA ARG A 119 -4.24 -19.63 2.78
C ARG A 119 -3.74 -18.52 1.86
N LEU A 120 -2.74 -18.83 1.06
CA LEU A 120 -2.10 -17.94 0.11
C LEU A 120 -2.22 -18.53 -1.30
N ALA A 121 -2.43 -17.65 -2.27
CA ALA A 121 -2.42 -18.03 -3.67
C ALA A 121 -1.69 -16.98 -4.52
N ILE A 122 -1.22 -17.37 -5.70
CA ILE A 122 -0.60 -16.49 -6.69
C ILE A 122 -0.85 -17.03 -8.10
N SER A 123 -1.13 -16.14 -9.05
CA SER A 123 -1.29 -16.52 -10.45
C SER A 123 0.06 -16.87 -11.09
N PRO A 124 0.10 -17.78 -12.08
CA PRO A 124 1.31 -17.99 -12.88
C PRO A 124 1.86 -16.69 -13.49
N GLU A 125 0.98 -15.78 -13.90
CA GLU A 125 1.32 -14.49 -14.48
C GLU A 125 2.03 -13.58 -13.45
N ASP A 126 1.46 -13.42 -12.25
CA ASP A 126 2.07 -12.64 -11.17
C ASP A 126 3.40 -13.23 -10.73
N TYR A 127 3.49 -14.56 -10.67
CA TYR A 127 4.73 -15.25 -10.35
C TYR A 127 5.84 -14.93 -11.37
N GLN A 128 5.55 -15.06 -12.67
CA GLN A 128 6.53 -14.70 -13.71
C GLN A 128 6.87 -13.21 -13.71
N ALA A 129 5.88 -12.35 -13.48
CA ALA A 129 6.09 -10.91 -13.37
C ALA A 129 7.04 -10.57 -12.22
N LEU A 130 6.89 -11.18 -11.04
CA LEU A 130 7.81 -10.98 -9.92
C LEU A 130 9.22 -11.47 -10.24
N LYS A 131 9.37 -12.65 -10.85
CA LYS A 131 10.69 -13.17 -11.26
C LYS A 131 11.41 -12.24 -12.24
N SER A 132 10.67 -11.54 -13.10
CA SER A 132 11.26 -10.60 -14.06
C SER A 132 11.92 -9.37 -13.40
N VAL A 133 11.50 -9.01 -12.18
CA VAL A 133 12.00 -7.81 -11.47
C VAL A 133 12.80 -8.10 -10.21
N VAL A 134 12.71 -9.31 -9.64
CA VAL A 134 13.37 -9.65 -8.37
C VAL A 134 14.89 -9.44 -8.41
N GLY A 135 15.54 -9.74 -9.54
CA GLY A 135 16.98 -9.57 -9.71
C GLY A 135 17.43 -8.10 -9.58
N TYR A 136 16.61 -7.14 -9.99
CA TYR A 136 16.89 -5.72 -9.75
C TYR A 136 16.93 -5.43 -8.24
N TRP A 137 15.99 -5.98 -7.47
CA TRP A 137 15.85 -5.69 -6.05
C TRP A 137 16.86 -6.38 -5.14
N GLN A 138 17.53 -7.44 -5.58
CA GLN A 138 18.61 -8.08 -4.81
C GLN A 138 19.69 -7.08 -4.36
N ASN A 139 20.02 -6.11 -5.24
CA ASN A 139 21.03 -5.09 -4.98
C ASN A 139 20.45 -3.68 -4.73
N ASN A 140 19.14 -3.49 -4.87
CA ASN A 140 18.49 -2.17 -4.81
C ASN A 140 17.42 -2.06 -3.70
N ARG A 141 17.33 -3.05 -2.79
CA ARG A 141 16.45 -2.98 -1.62
C ARG A 141 17.02 -2.05 -0.54
N VAL A 142 16.15 -1.53 0.33
CA VAL A 142 16.55 -0.73 1.50
C VAL A 142 17.53 -1.52 2.37
N GLY A 143 17.26 -2.80 2.57
CA GLY A 143 18.13 -3.70 3.32
C GLY A 143 19.54 -3.84 2.74
N SER A 144 19.78 -3.63 1.44
CA SER A 144 21.12 -3.76 0.86
C SER A 144 22.11 -2.74 1.45
N VAL A 145 21.63 -1.54 1.79
CA VAL A 145 22.43 -0.53 2.49
C VAL A 145 22.69 -0.96 3.94
N ALA A 146 21.66 -1.49 4.61
CA ALA A 146 21.74 -1.93 6.00
C ALA A 146 22.66 -3.15 6.16
N ASP A 147 22.68 -4.05 5.17
CA ASP A 147 23.57 -5.21 5.12
C ASP A 147 25.03 -4.80 4.95
N ALA A 148 25.30 -3.72 4.19
CA ALA A 148 26.65 -3.18 4.02
C ALA A 148 27.18 -2.44 5.27
N TRP A 149 26.31 -2.12 6.23
CA TRP A 149 26.68 -1.46 7.49
C TRP A 149 26.92 -2.44 8.65
N GLN A 150 26.80 -3.74 8.41
CA GLN A 150 27.01 -4.73 9.45
C GLN A 150 28.47 -4.70 9.95
N PRO A 151 28.69 -4.83 11.27
CA PRO A 151 30.03 -4.92 11.81
C PRO A 151 30.73 -6.19 11.34
N ASP A 152 32.07 -6.17 11.35
CA ASP A 152 32.87 -7.38 11.26
C ASP A 152 32.34 -8.41 12.28
N HIS A 153 32.30 -9.68 11.90
CA HIS A 153 31.76 -10.79 12.70
C HIS A 153 30.22 -10.83 12.89
N HIS A 154 29.42 -10.00 12.21
CA HIS A 154 27.95 -10.11 12.26
C HIS A 154 27.44 -11.53 11.94
N GLU A 155 28.00 -12.21 10.95
CA GLU A 155 27.64 -13.60 10.61
C GLU A 155 27.88 -14.58 11.77
N GLU A 156 28.93 -14.36 12.56
CA GLU A 156 29.19 -15.17 13.75
C GLU A 156 28.15 -14.92 14.85
N LEU A 157 27.72 -13.67 15.04
CA LEU A 157 26.64 -13.33 15.98
C LEU A 157 25.31 -14.00 15.58
N LYS A 158 25.00 -14.04 14.27
CA LYS A 158 23.83 -14.77 13.75
C LYS A 158 23.96 -16.27 14.02
N ARG A 159 25.11 -16.87 13.69
CA ARG A 159 25.38 -18.31 13.90
C ARG A 159 25.28 -18.71 15.37
N LEU A 160 25.73 -17.85 16.28
CA LEU A 160 25.67 -18.07 17.72
C LEU A 160 24.29 -17.77 18.33
N LEU A 161 23.33 -17.29 17.54
CA LEU A 161 21.99 -16.91 17.99
C LEU A 161 21.99 -15.85 19.11
N VAL A 162 23.03 -15.01 19.14
CA VAL A 162 23.17 -13.87 20.09
C VAL A 162 22.71 -12.55 19.46
N SER A 163 22.08 -12.62 18.29
CA SER A 163 21.43 -11.53 17.58
C SER A 163 19.96 -11.87 17.38
N SER A 164 19.08 -10.86 17.41
CA SER A 164 17.69 -11.02 16.99
C SER A 164 17.57 -11.28 15.47
N TYR A 165 18.65 -11.05 14.73
CA TYR A 165 18.79 -11.40 13.32
C TYR A 165 19.51 -12.76 13.25
N VAL A 166 18.85 -13.79 12.75
CA VAL A 166 19.37 -15.16 12.66
C VAL A 166 19.25 -15.67 11.23
N GLU A 167 19.93 -16.77 10.91
CA GLU A 167 19.78 -17.43 9.62
C GLU A 167 18.34 -17.91 9.42
N GLY A 168 17.74 -17.60 8.27
CA GLY A 168 16.31 -17.80 8.01
C GLY A 168 15.36 -16.82 8.73
N GLY A 169 15.89 -15.94 9.60
CA GLY A 169 15.13 -14.90 10.29
C GLY A 169 14.89 -13.64 9.44
N MET A 170 14.20 -12.65 10.02
CA MET A 170 14.05 -11.34 9.37
C MET A 170 15.39 -10.62 9.35
N GLY A 171 15.83 -10.09 8.20
CA GLY A 171 17.06 -9.30 8.09
C GLY A 171 16.92 -7.86 8.59
N LEU A 172 18.04 -7.14 8.72
CA LEU A 172 18.03 -5.72 9.11
C LEU A 172 17.29 -4.89 8.05
N CYS A 173 16.36 -4.03 8.47
CA CYS A 173 15.53 -3.23 7.56
C CYS A 173 14.78 -4.06 6.49
N SER A 174 14.44 -5.32 6.79
CA SER A 174 13.69 -6.21 5.88
C SER A 174 12.19 -5.92 5.81
N LEU A 175 11.69 -5.02 6.67
CA LEU A 175 10.31 -4.55 6.68
C LEU A 175 10.27 -3.02 6.74
N PRO A 176 9.23 -2.39 6.16
CA PRO A 176 8.98 -0.97 6.35
C PRO A 176 8.78 -0.65 7.83
N ALA A 177 9.16 0.57 8.22
CA ALA A 177 8.77 1.10 9.51
C ALA A 177 7.23 1.09 9.62
N GLY A 178 6.75 0.44 10.67
CA GLY A 178 5.36 0.47 11.11
C GLY A 178 5.31 1.02 12.53
N HIS A 179 4.56 0.35 13.42
CA HIS A 179 4.55 0.63 14.87
C HIS A 179 4.45 2.12 15.23
N LEU A 180 3.60 2.84 14.49
CA LEU A 180 3.31 4.25 14.68
C LEU A 180 1.82 4.50 14.63
N VAL A 181 1.38 5.57 15.27
CA VAL A 181 0.02 6.10 15.13
C VAL A 181 0.10 7.31 14.22
N ALA A 182 -0.48 7.21 13.03
CA ALA A 182 -0.46 8.30 12.08
C ALA A 182 -1.28 9.50 12.58
N GLY A 183 -0.99 10.68 12.03
CA GLY A 183 -1.70 11.92 12.33
C GLY A 183 -3.12 12.00 11.73
N TYR A 184 -3.93 10.94 11.84
CA TYR A 184 -5.26 10.80 11.21
C TYR A 184 -6.16 12.00 11.46
N LYS A 185 -6.14 12.54 12.69
CA LYS A 185 -6.91 13.74 13.06
C LYS A 185 -6.62 14.91 12.13
N LYS A 186 -5.36 15.14 11.75
CA LYS A 186 -4.99 16.25 10.86
C LYS A 186 -5.60 16.02 9.47
N ILE A 187 -5.50 14.80 8.93
CA ILE A 187 -6.10 14.47 7.63
C ILE A 187 -7.60 14.72 7.63
N ILE A 188 -8.36 14.17 8.59
CA ILE A 188 -9.82 14.28 8.59
C ILE A 188 -10.34 15.68 8.91
N THR A 189 -9.61 16.48 9.70
CA THR A 189 -10.06 17.82 10.13
C THR A 189 -9.55 18.97 9.25
N VAL A 190 -8.47 18.76 8.49
CA VAL A 190 -7.82 19.80 7.68
C VAL A 190 -7.78 19.43 6.19
N GLY A 191 -7.66 18.14 5.85
CA GLY A 191 -7.56 17.65 4.46
C GLY A 191 -6.15 17.70 3.87
N TYR A 192 -5.89 16.87 2.86
CA TYR A 192 -4.59 16.82 2.17
C TYR A 192 -4.23 18.13 1.48
N LYS A 193 -5.20 18.81 0.85
CA LYS A 193 -4.97 20.07 0.14
C LYS A 193 -4.40 21.15 1.05
N ALA A 194 -4.95 21.34 2.23
CA ALA A 194 -4.43 22.35 3.15
C ALA A 194 -3.02 22.03 3.67
N ILE A 195 -2.69 20.74 3.87
CA ILE A 195 -1.34 20.30 4.22
C ILE A 195 -0.36 20.55 3.06
N ARG A 196 -0.80 20.23 1.84
CA ARG A 196 -0.07 20.47 0.60
C ARG A 196 0.21 21.96 0.38
N ASP A 197 -0.81 22.80 0.54
CA ASP A 197 -0.72 24.25 0.38
C ASP A 197 0.19 24.88 1.45
N GLN A 198 0.15 24.38 2.69
CA GLN A 198 1.09 24.80 3.74
C GLN A 198 2.55 24.50 3.35
N ALA A 199 2.81 23.30 2.81
CA ALA A 199 4.15 22.94 2.36
C ALA A 199 4.59 23.74 1.13
N GLN A 200 3.67 23.98 0.19
CA GLN A 200 3.94 24.78 -1.01
C GLN A 200 4.24 26.24 -0.66
N ALA A 201 3.49 26.84 0.26
CA ALA A 201 3.74 28.22 0.70
C ALA A 201 5.16 28.40 1.24
N TRP A 202 5.68 27.42 2.01
CA TRP A 202 7.06 27.45 2.47
C TRP A 202 8.05 27.39 1.31
N LEU A 203 7.82 26.53 0.31
CA LEU A 203 8.68 26.43 -0.87
C LEU A 203 8.70 27.74 -1.68
N ASP A 204 7.55 28.38 -1.83
CA ASP A 204 7.40 29.61 -2.60
C ASP A 204 8.09 30.79 -1.90
N GLU A 205 7.96 30.89 -0.57
CA GLU A 205 8.62 31.92 0.24
C GLU A 205 10.16 31.83 0.19
N HIS A 206 10.70 30.62 0.01
CA HIS A 206 12.14 30.37 -0.01
C HIS A 206 12.70 30.20 -1.44
N TYR A 207 11.91 30.51 -2.47
CA TYR A 207 12.35 30.39 -3.86
C TYR A 207 13.53 31.32 -4.15
N GLY A 208 14.63 30.76 -4.64
CA GLY A 208 15.86 31.50 -4.94
C GLY A 208 16.68 31.93 -3.72
N ASN A 209 16.28 31.54 -2.51
CA ASN A 209 16.92 31.95 -1.26
C ASN A 209 17.05 30.77 -0.27
N LEU A 210 17.69 29.68 -0.69
CA LEU A 210 17.97 28.53 0.17
C LEU A 210 19.36 28.68 0.79
N MET A 211 19.46 28.64 2.12
CA MET A 211 20.71 28.81 2.85
C MET A 211 21.00 27.61 3.76
N GLY A 212 22.24 27.11 3.76
CA GLY A 212 22.69 26.05 4.67
C GLY A 212 21.77 24.82 4.70
N GLU A 213 21.21 24.52 5.87
CA GLU A 213 20.31 23.37 6.11
C GLU A 213 18.94 23.48 5.42
N ASP A 214 18.61 24.61 4.79
CA ASP A 214 17.33 24.79 4.09
C ASP A 214 17.18 23.85 2.90
N VAL A 215 18.27 23.30 2.35
CA VAL A 215 18.19 22.27 1.30
C VAL A 215 17.44 21.03 1.81
N ARG A 216 17.70 20.58 3.05
CA ARG A 216 16.99 19.44 3.64
C ARG A 216 15.52 19.76 3.87
N LYS A 217 15.21 20.98 4.33
CA LYS A 217 13.83 21.46 4.48
C LYS A 217 13.12 21.52 3.13
N TYR A 218 13.76 22.05 2.10
CA TYR A 218 13.22 22.09 0.75
C TYR A 218 12.85 20.69 0.24
N LEU A 219 13.76 19.72 0.38
CA LEU A 219 13.47 18.33 0.02
C LEU A 219 12.28 17.78 0.83
N PHE A 220 12.22 18.09 2.13
CA PHE A 220 11.12 17.67 2.99
C PHE A 220 9.77 18.29 2.57
N TYR A 221 9.67 19.61 2.42
CA TYR A 221 8.41 20.26 2.02
C TYR A 221 7.98 19.85 0.61
N LYS A 222 8.93 19.69 -0.31
CA LYS A 222 8.64 19.16 -1.65
C LYS A 222 8.13 17.71 -1.58
N SER A 223 8.69 16.88 -0.70
CA SER A 223 8.20 15.52 -0.44
C SER A 223 6.75 15.50 0.04
N ILE A 224 6.35 16.47 0.88
CA ILE A 224 4.99 16.61 1.39
C ILE A 224 4.04 16.97 0.27
N VAL A 225 4.38 17.95 -0.57
CA VAL A 225 3.56 18.36 -1.72
C VAL A 225 3.27 17.15 -2.61
N ILE A 226 4.32 16.43 -3.02
CA ILE A 226 4.18 15.24 -3.89
C ILE A 226 3.33 14.15 -3.24
N THR A 227 3.52 13.90 -1.94
CA THR A 227 2.79 12.86 -1.21
C THR A 227 1.31 13.21 -1.07
N CYS A 228 0.99 14.46 -0.79
CA CYS A 228 -0.40 14.91 -0.74
C CYS A 228 -1.05 14.85 -2.12
N ASP A 229 -0.37 15.29 -3.18
CA ASP A 229 -0.88 15.18 -4.55
C ASP A 229 -1.15 13.72 -4.94
N ALA A 230 -0.28 12.79 -4.53
CA ALA A 230 -0.47 11.36 -4.72
C ALA A 230 -1.72 10.81 -3.98
N ALA A 231 -1.86 11.16 -2.70
CA ALA A 231 -3.02 10.75 -1.90
C ALA A 231 -4.34 11.29 -2.50
N MET A 232 -4.38 12.59 -2.83
CA MET A 232 -5.53 13.23 -3.48
C MET A 232 -5.87 12.54 -4.81
N THR A 233 -4.85 12.14 -5.58
CA THR A 233 -5.05 11.38 -6.82
C THR A 233 -5.71 10.03 -6.56
N LEU A 234 -5.23 9.26 -5.58
CA LEU A 234 -5.82 7.97 -5.24
C LEU A 234 -7.29 8.11 -4.78
N VAL A 235 -7.57 9.09 -3.91
CA VAL A 235 -8.93 9.37 -3.44
C VAL A 235 -9.85 9.71 -4.62
N ARG A 236 -9.39 10.54 -5.55
CA ARG A 236 -10.14 10.92 -6.76
C ARG A 236 -10.44 9.69 -7.63
N ARG A 237 -9.47 8.79 -7.82
CA ARG A 237 -9.68 7.54 -8.59
C ARG A 237 -10.71 6.62 -7.94
N TYR A 238 -10.75 6.53 -6.61
CA TYR A 238 -11.80 5.78 -5.91
C TYR A 238 -13.18 6.45 -6.01
N SER A 239 -13.25 7.79 -5.99
CA SER A 239 -14.47 8.54 -6.27
C SER A 239 -15.04 8.19 -7.65
N GLU A 240 -14.19 8.23 -8.68
CA GLU A 240 -14.54 7.88 -10.05
C GLU A 240 -14.97 6.41 -10.18
N CYS A 241 -14.28 5.50 -9.50
CA CYS A 241 -14.63 4.08 -9.47
C CYS A 241 -16.02 3.83 -8.83
N CYS A 242 -16.33 4.51 -7.72
CA CYS A 242 -17.65 4.45 -7.09
C CYS A 242 -18.74 4.97 -8.04
N ALA A 243 -18.50 6.10 -8.72
CA ALA A 243 -19.44 6.68 -9.68
C ALA A 243 -19.67 5.76 -10.89
N ALA A 244 -18.61 5.16 -11.43
CA ALA A 244 -18.70 4.19 -12.53
C ALA A 244 -19.50 2.95 -12.12
N LYS A 245 -19.28 2.42 -10.92
CA LYS A 245 -20.05 1.28 -10.40
C LYS A 245 -21.51 1.65 -10.16
N ALA A 246 -21.80 2.86 -9.67
CA ALA A 246 -23.16 3.35 -9.49
C ALA A 246 -23.94 3.40 -10.81
N ALA A 247 -23.30 3.85 -11.90
CA ALA A 247 -23.91 3.93 -13.22
C ALA A 247 -24.34 2.56 -13.78
N GLN A 248 -23.63 1.49 -13.39
CA GLN A 248 -23.90 0.11 -13.81
C GLN A 248 -24.83 -0.65 -12.83
N THR A 249 -25.17 -0.05 -11.68
CA THR A 249 -25.97 -0.70 -10.64
C THR A 249 -27.45 -0.50 -10.88
N THR A 250 -28.21 -1.60 -10.91
CA THR A 250 -29.67 -1.60 -11.13
C THR A 250 -30.47 -1.45 -9.85
N ASP A 251 -29.99 -2.03 -8.72
CA ASP A 251 -30.66 -1.88 -7.42
C ASP A 251 -30.60 -0.41 -6.96
N PRO A 252 -31.75 0.28 -6.81
CA PRO A 252 -31.77 1.71 -6.52
C PRO A 252 -31.16 2.03 -5.14
N LYS A 253 -31.23 1.11 -4.18
CA LYS A 253 -30.64 1.31 -2.84
C LYS A 253 -29.12 1.30 -2.93
N ARG A 254 -28.53 0.28 -3.57
CA ARG A 254 -27.08 0.17 -3.74
C ARG A 254 -26.54 1.29 -4.63
N LYS A 255 -27.26 1.67 -5.67
CA LYS A 255 -26.89 2.82 -6.52
C LYS A 255 -26.76 4.11 -5.69
N ALA A 256 -27.78 4.41 -4.87
CA ALA A 256 -27.76 5.59 -4.02
C ALA A 256 -26.64 5.56 -2.96
N GLU A 257 -26.23 4.38 -2.48
CA GLU A 257 -25.05 4.25 -1.62
C GLU A 257 -23.76 4.58 -2.36
N LEU A 258 -23.54 4.01 -3.54
CA LEU A 258 -22.34 4.24 -4.35
C LEU A 258 -22.22 5.71 -4.79
N GLU A 259 -23.34 6.35 -5.12
CA GLU A 259 -23.38 7.79 -5.43
C GLU A 259 -22.95 8.63 -4.23
N LYS A 260 -23.42 8.30 -3.01
CA LYS A 260 -22.98 8.97 -1.78
C LYS A 260 -21.50 8.72 -1.48
N MET A 261 -21.01 7.51 -1.72
CA MET A 261 -19.59 7.18 -1.57
C MET A 261 -18.72 8.01 -2.53
N ALA A 262 -19.13 8.09 -3.80
CA ALA A 262 -18.47 8.91 -4.80
C ALA A 262 -18.46 10.40 -4.40
N GLU A 263 -19.60 10.95 -3.98
CA GLU A 263 -19.68 12.36 -3.52
C GLU A 263 -18.75 12.62 -2.33
N GLY A 264 -18.79 11.75 -1.31
CA GLY A 264 -17.96 11.92 -0.13
C GLY A 264 -16.46 11.78 -0.42
N LEU A 265 -16.07 10.85 -1.28
CA LEU A 265 -14.68 10.73 -1.75
C LEU A 265 -14.26 11.96 -2.56
N ALA A 266 -15.11 12.46 -3.47
CA ALA A 266 -14.85 13.70 -4.21
C ALA A 266 -14.62 14.89 -3.27
N ASN A 267 -15.37 14.99 -2.17
CA ASN A 267 -15.12 15.98 -1.13
C ASN A 267 -13.75 15.79 -0.46
N LEU A 268 -13.43 14.56 -0.04
CA LEU A 268 -12.18 14.21 0.67
C LEU A 268 -10.92 14.43 -0.17
N VAL A 269 -11.02 14.57 -1.49
CA VAL A 269 -9.87 14.91 -2.32
C VAL A 269 -9.23 16.22 -1.84
N GLU A 270 -10.04 17.23 -1.53
CA GLU A 270 -9.51 18.58 -1.24
C GLU A 270 -9.96 19.14 0.10
N ASN A 271 -11.03 18.60 0.68
CA ASN A 271 -11.70 19.18 1.83
C ASN A 271 -11.68 18.24 3.05
N PRO A 272 -11.81 18.78 4.27
CA PRO A 272 -11.99 17.96 5.46
C PRO A 272 -13.32 17.19 5.43
N ALA A 273 -13.40 16.15 6.27
CA ALA A 273 -14.60 15.34 6.41
C ALA A 273 -15.78 16.15 7.00
N ARG A 274 -16.94 16.08 6.34
CA ARG A 274 -18.16 16.81 6.73
C ARG A 274 -19.08 16.00 7.64
N ASN A 275 -18.93 14.67 7.61
CA ASN A 275 -19.80 13.74 8.33
C ASN A 275 -19.01 12.50 8.79
N PHE A 276 -19.67 11.65 9.58
CA PHE A 276 -19.05 10.46 10.16
C PHE A 276 -18.52 9.48 9.10
N TRP A 277 -19.25 9.28 8.00
CA TRP A 277 -18.82 8.37 6.95
C TRP A 277 -17.54 8.87 6.28
N GLU A 278 -17.49 10.15 5.90
CA GLU A 278 -16.30 10.76 5.32
C GLU A 278 -15.10 10.71 6.29
N ALA A 279 -15.34 10.86 7.60
CA ALA A 279 -14.28 10.75 8.59
C ALA A 279 -13.70 9.32 8.65
N VAL A 280 -14.55 8.28 8.61
CA VAL A 280 -14.10 6.89 8.59
C VAL A 280 -13.40 6.56 7.26
N GLN A 281 -13.97 6.98 6.14
CA GLN A 281 -13.38 6.78 4.82
C GLN A 281 -12.03 7.50 4.67
N GLY A 282 -11.90 8.72 5.21
CA GLY A 282 -10.67 9.50 5.19
C GLY A 282 -9.56 8.94 6.09
N ILE A 283 -9.86 8.05 7.04
CA ILE A 283 -8.84 7.29 7.79
C ILE A 283 -8.25 6.15 6.95
N MET A 284 -9.03 5.60 6.01
CA MET A 284 -8.62 4.50 5.15
C MET A 284 -7.79 4.92 3.94
N MET A 285 -7.87 6.20 3.54
CA MET A 285 -7.13 6.79 2.43
C MET A 285 -5.82 7.41 2.90
#